data_AF-A0A8H5ZKE4-F1
#
_entry.id   AF-A0A8H5ZKE4-F1
#
_cell.length_a   1.000
_cell.length_b   1.000
_cell.length_c   1.000
_cell.angle_alpha   90.00
_cell.angle_beta   90.00
_cell.angle_gamma   90.00
#
_symmetry.space_group_name_H-M   'P 1'
#
loop_
_entity.id
_entity.type
_entity.pdbx_description
1 polymer ?
#
loop_
_entity_poly.entity_id
_entity_poly.type
_entity_poly.pdbx_seq_one_letter_code
_entity_poly.pdbx_strand_id
1 'polypeptide(L)'
;MAPQKPAANDTAPKAKKTPTDKQSKDKVVKRRARGYHTFRNGMLNVTPKGGERQLISVSVKANQQSPLLRLPPEIRNMIWELVLAGRVCTLDYDKAGHVSMSSPKTPTGISLLRVCRQIYAEAANIPLQQNTSSFSTCYNIHKWFVVLNKGQRNQVTSLRFEDKLVKDFSDFVYSMTYLV
;
A
#
# COMPACT_ATOMS: atom_id res chain seq x y z
N MET A 1 -76.48 15.20 5.88
CA MET A 1 -76.38 13.71 5.91
C MET A 1 -74.95 13.36 5.56
N ALA A 2 -74.26 12.35 6.09
CA ALA A 2 -74.37 11.49 7.27
C ALA A 2 -73.24 10.46 7.08
N PRO A 3 -72.29 10.26 7.99
CA PRO A 3 -71.21 9.29 7.80
C PRO A 3 -71.62 7.90 8.30
N GLN A 4 -71.36 6.82 7.55
CA GLN A 4 -71.40 5.46 8.09
C GLN A 4 -70.28 4.52 7.54
N LYS A 5 -69.67 3.80 8.50
CA LYS A 5 -68.87 2.55 8.44
C LYS A 5 -69.84 1.35 8.20
N PRO A 6 -69.45 0.04 8.28
CA PRO A 6 -68.15 -0.62 8.49
C PRO A 6 -67.76 -1.45 7.22
N ALA A 7 -67.05 -2.59 7.17
CA ALA A 7 -66.49 -3.53 8.16
C ALA A 7 -65.23 -4.28 7.63
N ALA A 8 -64.91 -5.45 8.18
CA ALA A 8 -63.82 -6.35 7.76
C ALA A 8 -64.35 -7.77 7.46
N ASN A 9 -63.64 -8.55 6.63
CA ASN A 9 -63.05 -9.85 6.99
C ASN A 9 -62.47 -10.65 5.80
N ASP A 10 -61.32 -11.27 6.06
CA ASP A 10 -60.84 -12.59 5.62
C ASP A 10 -61.18 -13.17 4.24
N THR A 11 -60.15 -13.45 3.44
CA THR A 11 -59.98 -14.77 2.79
C THR A 11 -58.54 -15.02 2.33
N ALA A 12 -57.88 -16.04 2.88
CA ALA A 12 -56.74 -16.71 2.22
C ALA A 12 -57.29 -17.75 1.22
N PRO A 13 -56.58 -18.10 0.12
CA PRO A 13 -55.62 -19.22 0.25
C PRO A 13 -54.44 -19.31 -0.78
N LYS A 14 -53.42 -20.11 -0.38
CA LYS A 14 -52.57 -21.01 -1.21
C LYS A 14 -51.57 -20.46 -2.26
N ALA A 15 -50.32 -20.39 -1.81
CA ALA A 15 -49.15 -21.17 -2.29
C ALA A 15 -48.71 -21.17 -3.78
N LYS A 16 -47.42 -20.84 -4.02
CA LYS A 16 -46.59 -21.43 -5.09
C LYS A 16 -45.07 -21.37 -4.79
N LYS A 17 -44.55 -22.52 -4.37
CA LYS A 17 -43.23 -23.16 -4.64
C LYS A 17 -41.93 -22.33 -4.53
N THR A 18 -41.02 -22.86 -3.71
CA THR A 18 -39.59 -22.54 -3.59
C THR A 18 -38.81 -22.53 -4.92
N PRO A 19 -37.84 -21.61 -5.12
CA PRO A 19 -36.73 -21.81 -6.04
C PRO A 19 -35.61 -22.62 -5.36
N THR A 20 -35.27 -23.76 -5.95
CA THR A 20 -34.26 -24.71 -5.44
C THR A 20 -32.85 -24.11 -5.42
N ASP A 21 -32.09 -24.39 -4.35
CA ASP A 21 -30.70 -23.96 -4.18
C ASP A 21 -29.78 -24.60 -5.25
N LYS A 22 -29.49 -23.86 -6.32
CA LYS A 22 -28.48 -24.26 -7.32
C LYS A 22 -27.08 -23.90 -6.80
N GLN A 23 -26.48 -24.83 -6.06
CA GLN A 23 -25.08 -24.72 -5.65
C GLN A 23 -24.15 -24.83 -6.87
N SER A 24 -23.83 -23.68 -7.47
CA SER A 24 -22.73 -23.56 -8.42
C SER A 24 -21.42 -23.97 -7.76
N LYS A 25 -20.73 -24.95 -8.35
CA LYS A 25 -19.43 -25.46 -7.88
C LYS A 25 -18.26 -24.51 -8.21
N ASP A 26 -18.47 -23.52 -9.08
CA ASP A 26 -17.49 -22.46 -9.41
C ASP A 26 -17.62 -21.23 -8.52
N LYS A 27 -17.67 -21.44 -7.19
CA LYS A 27 -17.42 -20.34 -6.26
C LYS A 27 -15.93 -20.03 -6.23
N VAL A 28 -15.48 -19.21 -7.18
CA VAL A 28 -14.21 -18.48 -7.09
C VAL A 28 -14.10 -17.92 -5.67
N VAL A 29 -13.13 -18.41 -4.90
CA VAL A 29 -12.91 -17.97 -3.52
C VAL A 29 -12.48 -16.51 -3.57
N LYS A 30 -13.47 -15.60 -3.48
CA LYS A 30 -13.21 -14.17 -3.41
C LYS A 30 -12.35 -13.94 -2.17
N ARG A 31 -11.08 -13.60 -2.40
CA ARG A 31 -10.15 -13.17 -1.35
C ARG A 31 -10.90 -12.15 -0.49
N ARG A 32 -10.84 -12.32 0.84
CA ARG A 32 -11.48 -11.40 1.79
C ARG A 32 -11.16 -9.97 1.38
N ALA A 33 -12.17 -9.10 1.33
CA ALA A 33 -11.98 -7.72 0.92
C ALA A 33 -10.87 -7.11 1.76
N ARG A 34 -9.76 -6.70 1.11
CA ARG A 34 -8.67 -6.01 1.80
C ARG A 34 -9.27 -4.73 2.38
N GLY A 35 -9.17 -4.53 3.69
CA GLY A 35 -9.72 -3.36 4.40
C GLY A 35 -9.04 -2.03 4.08
N TYR A 36 -8.41 -1.94 2.91
CA TYR A 36 -7.69 -0.79 2.40
C TYR A 36 -7.70 -0.86 0.87
N HIS A 37 -7.66 0.30 0.21
CA HIS A 37 -7.51 0.39 -1.24
C HIS A 37 -6.14 0.98 -1.58
N THR A 38 -5.54 0.53 -2.68
CA THR A 38 -4.36 1.16 -3.27
C THR A 38 -4.73 1.80 -4.61
N PHE A 39 -4.03 2.86 -4.99
CA PHE A 39 -4.07 3.40 -6.33
C PHE A 39 -3.35 2.47 -7.32
N ARG A 40 -3.53 2.71 -8.63
CA ARG A 40 -2.87 1.92 -9.71
C ARG A 40 -1.33 1.97 -9.65
N ASN A 41 -0.76 3.02 -9.05
CA ASN A 41 0.69 3.15 -8.84
C ASN A 41 1.23 2.33 -7.65
N GLY A 42 0.36 1.73 -6.83
CA GLY A 42 0.73 0.96 -5.64
C GLY A 42 0.66 1.73 -4.31
N MET A 43 0.53 3.06 -4.34
CA MET A 43 0.36 3.87 -3.12
C MET A 43 -0.97 3.56 -2.42
N LEU A 44 -0.99 3.63 -1.08
CA LEU A 44 -2.23 3.56 -0.31
C LEU A 44 -3.17 4.70 -0.72
N ASN A 45 -4.44 4.38 -0.97
CA ASN A 45 -5.46 5.39 -1.13
C ASN A 45 -5.88 5.89 0.27
N VAL A 46 -5.39 7.07 0.60
CA VAL A 46 -5.57 7.74 1.89
C VAL A 46 -6.97 8.32 2.08
N THR A 47 -7.75 8.46 0.99
CA THR A 47 -9.05 9.15 1.02
C THR A 47 -10.12 8.39 1.83
N PRO A 48 -10.87 9.07 2.73
CA PRO A 48 -11.92 8.43 3.52
C PRO A 48 -13.04 7.83 2.66
N LYS A 49 -13.42 6.59 2.96
CA LYS A 49 -14.60 5.93 2.39
C LYS A 49 -15.62 5.57 3.48
N GLY A 50 -16.90 5.70 3.15
CA GLY A 50 -18.01 5.34 4.03
C GLY A 50 -17.91 5.97 5.43
N GLY A 51 -18.19 5.16 6.46
CA GLY A 51 -18.18 5.58 7.87
C GLY A 51 -16.83 6.01 8.45
N GLU A 52 -15.72 5.81 7.74
CA GLU A 52 -14.41 6.33 8.19
C GLU A 52 -14.34 7.86 8.16
N ARG A 53 -15.24 8.55 7.45
CA ARG A 53 -15.27 10.02 7.36
C ARG A 53 -15.37 10.68 8.73
N GLN A 54 -16.22 10.16 9.61
CA GLN A 54 -16.38 10.63 10.99
C GLN A 54 -15.13 10.37 11.84
N LEU A 55 -14.49 9.20 11.70
CA LEU A 55 -13.24 8.90 12.40
C LEU A 55 -12.11 9.81 11.93
N ILE A 56 -12.04 10.09 10.62
CA ILE A 56 -11.05 11.01 10.08
C ILE A 56 -11.27 12.44 10.59
N SER A 57 -12.51 12.95 10.63
CA SER A 57 -12.74 14.32 11.12
C SER A 57 -12.33 14.53 12.58
N VAL A 58 -12.45 13.49 13.43
CA VAL A 58 -11.87 13.47 14.78
C VAL A 58 -10.34 13.45 14.73
N SER A 59 -9.74 12.54 13.93
CA SER A 59 -8.28 12.43 13.82
C SER A 59 -7.62 13.69 13.23
N VAL A 60 -8.29 14.42 12.33
CA VAL A 60 -7.79 15.67 11.74
C VAL A 60 -7.75 16.77 12.79
N LYS A 61 -8.76 16.89 13.65
CA LYS A 61 -8.76 17.83 14.78
C LYS A 61 -7.63 17.52 15.77
N ALA A 62 -7.39 16.24 16.08
CA ALA A 62 -6.26 15.83 16.91
C ALA A 62 -4.91 16.10 16.23
N ASN A 63 -4.78 15.83 14.92
CA ASN A 63 -3.58 16.13 14.15
C ASN A 63 -3.27 17.64 14.10
N GLN A 64 -4.29 18.50 13.98
CA GLN A 64 -4.15 19.96 14.10
C GLN A 64 -3.66 20.43 15.48
N GLN A 65 -3.73 19.58 16.51
CA GLN A 65 -3.13 19.84 17.82
C GLN A 65 -1.67 19.37 17.94
N SER A 66 -1.20 18.51 17.04
CA SER A 66 0.19 18.05 17.01
C SER A 66 1.15 19.18 16.62
N PRO A 67 2.24 19.43 17.38
CA PRO A 67 3.25 20.43 17.02
C PRO A 67 3.83 20.20 15.61
N LEU A 68 4.07 18.94 15.24
CA LEU A 68 4.67 18.56 13.96
C LEU A 68 3.78 18.86 12.75
N LEU A 69 2.46 18.69 12.89
CA LEU A 69 1.52 18.84 11.78
C LEU A 69 0.95 20.27 11.66
N ARG A 70 1.24 21.14 12.64
CA ARG A 70 1.03 22.59 12.56
C ARG A 70 2.12 23.32 11.78
N LEU A 71 3.30 22.73 11.62
CA LEU A 71 4.41 23.34 10.89
C LEU A 71 4.04 23.55 9.41
N PRO A 72 4.56 24.59 8.74
CA PRO A 72 4.41 24.77 7.29
C PRO A 72 4.90 23.53 6.51
N PRO A 73 4.29 23.21 5.34
CA PRO A 73 4.67 22.04 4.53
C PRO A 73 6.17 21.97 4.20
N GLU A 74 6.81 23.11 4.02
CA GLU A 74 8.24 23.25 3.70
C GLU A 74 9.10 22.65 4.84
N ILE A 75 8.79 23.03 6.08
CA ILE A 75 9.49 22.52 7.28
C ILE A 75 9.19 21.03 7.48
N ARG A 76 7.94 20.59 7.21
CA ARG A 76 7.60 19.16 7.28
C ARG A 76 8.40 18.35 6.26
N ASN A 77 8.52 18.83 5.02
CA ASN A 77 9.32 18.19 3.98
C ASN A 77 10.79 18.07 4.41
N MET A 78 11.41 19.13 4.94
CA MET A 78 12.78 19.05 5.48
C MET A 78 12.93 17.97 6.56
N ILE A 79 11.95 17.85 7.48
CA ILE A 79 11.94 16.79 8.50
C ILE A 79 11.80 15.40 7.86
N TRP A 80 10.92 15.25 6.87
CA TRP A 80 10.72 13.99 6.15
C TRP A 80 11.98 13.55 5.40
N GLU A 81 12.68 14.47 4.74
CA GLU A 81 13.96 14.20 4.08
C GLU A 81 15.04 13.79 5.09
N LEU A 82 15.25 14.56 6.16
CA LEU A 82 16.22 14.23 7.21
C LEU A 82 15.98 12.85 7.87
N VAL A 83 14.73 12.39 7.95
CA VAL A 83 14.38 11.10 8.55
C VAL A 83 14.43 9.95 7.53
N LEU A 84 13.99 10.15 6.30
CA LEU A 84 13.70 9.08 5.34
C LEU A 84 14.62 9.02 4.12
N ALA A 85 15.41 10.06 3.84
CA ALA A 85 16.25 10.20 2.65
C ALA A 85 17.75 9.95 2.93
N GLY A 86 18.55 9.89 1.85
CA GLY A 86 20.02 9.82 1.91
C GLY A 86 20.57 8.49 2.44
N ARG A 87 19.72 7.47 2.58
CA ARG A 87 20.09 6.16 3.12
C ARG A 87 20.48 5.20 2.00
N VAL A 88 21.51 4.39 2.26
CA VAL A 88 21.82 3.21 1.46
C VAL A 88 21.10 2.01 2.08
N CYS A 89 20.20 1.41 1.31
CA CYS A 89 19.39 0.27 1.71
C CYS A 89 19.89 -0.99 0.99
N THR A 90 20.75 -1.77 1.65
CA THR A 90 21.19 -3.08 1.16
C THR A 90 20.04 -4.09 1.21
N LEU A 91 19.71 -4.69 0.07
CA LEU A 91 18.60 -5.61 -0.16
C LEU A 91 19.14 -6.99 -0.54
N ASP A 92 19.47 -7.79 0.47
CA ASP A 92 19.94 -9.16 0.26
C ASP A 92 18.80 -10.16 0.46
N TYR A 93 18.62 -11.05 -0.51
CA TYR A 93 17.68 -12.17 -0.39
C TYR A 93 18.46 -13.44 -0.04
N ASP A 94 18.02 -14.16 0.98
CA ASP A 94 18.57 -15.49 1.25
C ASP A 94 18.08 -16.54 0.23
N LYS A 95 18.61 -17.76 0.34
CA LYS A 95 18.25 -18.89 -0.54
C LYS A 95 16.80 -19.35 -0.37
N ALA A 96 16.15 -19.05 0.77
CA ALA A 96 14.72 -19.29 1.00
C ALA A 96 13.83 -18.16 0.46
N GLY A 97 14.42 -17.01 0.11
CA GLY A 97 13.74 -15.83 -0.39
C GLY A 97 13.28 -14.84 0.68
N HIS A 98 13.72 -14.99 1.94
CA HIS A 98 13.55 -13.96 2.95
C HIS A 98 14.46 -12.76 2.65
N VAL A 99 13.99 -11.56 2.97
CA VAL A 99 14.75 -10.32 2.81
C VAL A 99 15.56 -10.08 4.07
N SER A 100 16.88 -10.17 3.95
CA SER A 100 17.82 -9.59 4.90
C SER A 100 18.00 -8.11 4.54
N MET A 101 17.29 -7.24 5.25
CA MET A 101 17.64 -5.83 5.30
C MET A 101 18.78 -5.67 6.31
N SER A 102 20.04 -5.70 5.86
CA SER A 102 21.12 -5.17 6.69
C SER A 102 20.89 -3.67 6.86
N SER A 103 20.32 -3.29 7.99
CA SER A 103 20.07 -1.88 8.31
C SER A 103 21.41 -1.16 8.40
N PRO A 104 21.54 0.07 7.87
CA PRO A 104 22.58 0.97 8.35
C PRO A 104 22.46 1.12 9.88
N LYS A 105 23.55 1.52 10.55
CA LYS A 105 23.63 1.67 12.03
C LYS A 105 22.54 2.56 12.64
N THR A 106 21.84 3.34 11.82
CA THR A 106 20.69 4.19 12.19
C THR A 106 19.37 3.56 11.74
N PRO A 107 18.30 3.59 12.55
CA PRO A 107 16.98 3.13 12.12
C PRO A 107 16.48 3.90 10.90
N THR A 108 15.87 3.20 9.94
CA THR A 108 15.50 3.74 8.60
C THR A 108 14.33 4.74 8.61
N GLY A 109 13.72 5.03 9.76
CA GLY A 109 12.61 5.97 9.88
C GLY A 109 11.28 5.51 9.28
N ILE A 110 11.25 4.44 8.48
CA ILE A 110 10.08 3.95 7.72
C ILE A 110 8.84 3.67 8.60
N SER A 111 9.03 3.37 9.89
CA SER A 111 7.95 3.24 10.88
C SER A 111 7.07 4.50 10.99
N LEU A 112 7.63 5.68 10.75
CA LEU A 112 6.94 6.98 10.71
C LEU A 112 5.78 7.00 9.69
N LEU A 113 5.95 6.36 8.54
CA LEU A 113 4.92 6.24 7.50
C LEU A 113 3.69 5.44 7.94
N ARG A 114 3.77 4.71 9.07
CA ARG A 114 2.66 3.94 9.65
C ARG A 114 1.88 4.70 10.72
N VAL A 115 2.35 5.89 11.13
CA VAL A 115 1.75 6.64 12.26
C VAL A 115 0.41 7.26 11.89
N CYS A 116 0.33 8.00 10.79
CA CYS A 116 -0.94 8.56 10.35
C CYS A 116 -1.04 8.75 8.83
N ARG A 117 -2.29 8.90 8.38
CA ARG A 117 -2.68 9.06 6.97
C ARG A 117 -2.03 10.29 6.30
N GLN A 118 -1.87 11.41 7.03
CA GLN A 118 -1.24 12.62 6.51
C GLN A 118 0.27 12.43 6.26
N ILE A 119 1.00 11.91 7.23
CA ILE A 119 2.44 11.64 7.11
C ILE A 119 2.72 10.67 5.96
N TYR A 120 1.91 9.63 5.80
CA TYR A 120 2.00 8.74 4.64
C TYR A 120 1.82 9.50 3.31
N ALA A 121 0.82 10.37 3.21
CA ALA A 121 0.53 11.09 1.97
C ALA A 121 1.67 12.06 1.57
N GLU A 122 2.31 12.70 2.54
CA GLU A 122 3.42 13.63 2.31
C GLU A 122 4.74 12.89 2.01
N ALA A 123 5.07 11.85 2.78
CA ALA A 123 6.42 11.32 2.85
C ALA A 123 6.64 9.94 2.18
N ALA A 124 5.59 9.21 1.77
CA ALA A 124 5.75 7.83 1.31
C ALA A 124 6.55 7.64 0.00
N ASN A 125 6.77 8.70 -0.79
CA ASN A 125 7.59 8.64 -2.01
C ASN A 125 9.11 8.76 -1.71
N ILE A 126 9.48 9.43 -0.63
CA ILE A 126 10.88 9.75 -0.29
C ILE A 126 11.75 8.48 -0.19
N PRO A 127 11.32 7.37 0.42
CA PRO A 127 12.16 6.18 0.54
C PRO A 127 12.51 5.49 -0.78
N LEU A 128 11.80 5.77 -1.88
CA LEU A 128 12.13 5.27 -3.23
C LEU A 128 12.85 6.33 -4.07
N GLN A 129 12.51 7.60 -3.90
CA GLN A 129 13.05 8.71 -4.70
C GLN A 129 14.39 9.28 -4.21
N GLN A 130 14.68 9.18 -2.91
CA GLN A 130 15.85 9.84 -2.31
C GLN A 130 16.78 8.89 -1.53
N ASN A 131 16.54 7.58 -1.59
CA ASN A 131 17.46 6.56 -1.07
C ASN A 131 18.09 5.78 -2.22
N THR A 132 19.24 5.17 -1.93
CA THR A 132 19.94 4.28 -2.85
C THR A 132 19.73 2.84 -2.44
N SER A 133 19.04 2.07 -3.27
CA SER A 133 18.95 0.61 -3.08
C SER A 133 20.27 -0.02 -3.51
N SER A 134 20.91 -0.77 -2.60
CA SER A 134 22.16 -1.47 -2.86
C SER A 134 21.95 -2.98 -2.91
N PHE A 135 22.65 -3.67 -3.81
CA PHE A 135 22.49 -5.11 -4.04
C PHE A 135 23.84 -5.79 -4.23
N SER A 136 24.01 -6.97 -3.62
CA SER A 136 25.17 -7.84 -3.81
C SER A 136 25.18 -8.59 -5.15
N THR A 137 24.03 -8.71 -5.82
CA THR A 137 23.83 -9.70 -6.89
C THR A 137 22.67 -9.32 -7.80
N CYS A 138 22.82 -9.55 -9.11
CA CYS A 138 21.80 -9.28 -10.14
C CYS A 138 20.46 -10.00 -9.89
N TYR A 139 20.49 -11.21 -9.31
CA TYR A 139 19.30 -11.95 -8.87
C TYR A 139 18.44 -11.15 -7.87
N ASN A 140 19.08 -10.47 -6.90
CA ASN A 140 18.38 -9.68 -5.88
C ASN A 140 17.66 -8.48 -6.52
N ILE A 141 18.29 -7.86 -7.53
CA ILE A 141 17.70 -6.77 -8.32
C ILE A 141 16.46 -7.27 -9.07
N HIS A 142 16.58 -8.35 -9.85
CA HIS A 142 15.46 -8.90 -10.60
C HIS A 142 14.28 -9.23 -9.68
N LYS A 143 14.56 -9.91 -8.57
CA LYS A 143 13.56 -10.29 -7.56
C LYS A 143 12.87 -9.08 -6.91
N TRP A 144 13.63 -8.03 -6.59
CA TRP A 144 13.08 -6.79 -6.05
C TRP A 144 12.20 -6.05 -7.06
N PHE A 145 12.67 -5.91 -8.31
CA PHE A 145 11.89 -5.30 -9.39
C PHE A 145 10.57 -6.04 -9.65
N VAL A 146 10.55 -7.37 -9.63
CA VAL A 146 9.32 -8.18 -9.78
C VAL A 146 8.30 -7.86 -8.67
N VAL A 147 8.73 -7.59 -7.44
CA VAL A 147 7.85 -7.23 -6.31
C VAL A 147 7.29 -5.80 -6.43
N LEU A 148 8.04 -4.87 -7.03
CA LEU A 148 7.60 -3.48 -7.20
C LEU A 148 6.56 -3.32 -8.34
N ASN A 149 5.49 -2.59 -8.06
CA ASN A 149 4.53 -2.16 -9.08
C ASN A 149 5.17 -1.15 -10.06
N LYS A 150 4.66 -1.06 -11.30
CA LYS A 150 5.17 -0.12 -12.31
C LYS A 150 5.31 1.33 -11.80
N GLY A 151 4.35 1.80 -11.00
CA GLY A 151 4.42 3.14 -10.40
C GLY A 151 5.57 3.32 -9.40
N GLN A 152 5.88 2.27 -8.62
CA GLN A 152 7.00 2.27 -7.67
C GLN A 152 8.36 2.13 -8.37
N ARG A 153 8.45 1.32 -9.43
CA ARG A 153 9.65 1.22 -10.27
C ARG A 153 10.05 2.58 -10.85
N ASN A 154 9.07 3.34 -11.36
CA ASN A 154 9.28 4.70 -11.88
C ASN A 154 9.70 5.73 -10.82
N GLN A 155 9.61 5.41 -9.52
CA GLN A 155 10.07 6.27 -8.42
C GLN A 155 11.52 5.97 -8.00
N VAL A 156 12.11 4.84 -8.45
CA VAL A 156 13.48 4.46 -8.10
C VAL A 156 14.46 5.32 -8.90
N THR A 157 15.24 6.15 -8.19
CA THR A 157 16.19 7.10 -8.80
C THR A 157 17.63 6.60 -8.78
N SER A 158 18.02 5.80 -7.78
CA SER A 158 19.41 5.37 -7.61
C SER A 158 19.53 3.90 -7.18
N LEU A 159 20.42 3.19 -7.89
CA LEU A 159 20.79 1.81 -7.63
C LEU A 159 22.31 1.76 -7.42
N ARG A 160 22.77 0.99 -6.42
CA ARG A 160 24.18 0.69 -6.19
C ARG A 160 24.42 -0.80 -6.32
N PHE A 161 25.51 -1.15 -6.98
CA PHE A 161 26.00 -2.52 -7.09
C PHE A 161 27.18 -2.67 -6.13
N GLU A 162 27.06 -3.57 -5.16
CA GLU A 162 28.19 -3.97 -4.32
C GLU A 162 28.77 -5.25 -4.91
N ASP A 163 29.69 -5.06 -5.86
CA ASP A 163 30.36 -6.16 -6.53
C ASP A 163 31.29 -6.89 -5.57
N LYS A 164 30.83 -8.07 -5.10
CA LYS A 164 31.64 -8.97 -4.28
C LYS A 164 32.21 -10.14 -5.07
N LEU A 165 31.81 -10.36 -6.32
CA LEU A 165 32.35 -11.37 -7.23
C LEU A 165 32.07 -11.00 -8.70
N VAL A 166 33.07 -10.45 -9.39
CA VAL A 166 33.12 -10.32 -10.85
C VAL A 166 33.17 -11.72 -11.47
N LYS A 167 32.00 -12.33 -11.72
CA LYS A 167 31.83 -13.50 -12.60
C LYS A 167 30.58 -13.44 -13.48
N ASP A 168 29.50 -12.84 -13.01
CA ASP A 168 28.17 -12.98 -13.65
C ASP A 168 27.71 -11.71 -14.41
N PHE A 169 28.66 -10.95 -14.99
CA PHE A 169 28.35 -9.71 -15.73
C PHE A 169 27.60 -9.97 -17.05
N SER A 170 27.71 -11.19 -17.61
CA SER A 170 26.98 -11.65 -18.80
C SER A 170 25.46 -11.63 -18.62
N ASP A 171 25.00 -12.08 -17.45
CA ASP A 171 23.59 -12.38 -17.21
C ASP A 171 22.78 -11.10 -16.92
N PHE A 172 23.46 -10.05 -16.44
CA PHE A 172 22.87 -8.75 -16.18
C PHE A 172 22.39 -8.05 -17.46
N VAL A 173 23.21 -8.06 -18.51
CA VAL A 173 22.89 -7.43 -19.81
C VAL A 173 21.69 -8.10 -20.45
N TYR A 174 21.58 -9.42 -20.36
CA TYR A 174 20.43 -10.18 -20.85
C TYR A 174 19.15 -9.96 -20.04
N SER A 175 19.21 -9.67 -18.73
CA SER A 175 17.98 -9.42 -17.96
C SER A 175 17.42 -8.00 -18.13
N MET A 176 18.29 -7.00 -18.36
CA MET A 176 17.87 -5.61 -18.54
C MET A 176 17.17 -5.34 -19.88
N THR A 177 17.55 -6.05 -20.95
CA THR A 177 16.91 -5.90 -22.28
C THR A 177 15.46 -6.39 -22.34
N TYR A 178 14.99 -7.18 -21.37
CA TYR A 178 13.58 -7.59 -21.24
C TYR A 178 12.77 -6.71 -20.25
N LEU A 179 13.32 -5.59 -19.77
CA LEU A 179 12.70 -4.72 -18.76
C LEU A 179 12.33 -3.30 -19.25
N VAL A 180 12.53 -3.02 -20.53
CA VAL A 180 12.10 -1.79 -21.24
C VAL A 180 10.75 -2.02 -21.91
#